data_AF-A0A8T4Z4A4-F1
#
_entry.id   AF-A0A8T4Z4A4-F1
#
_cell.length_a   1.000
_cell.length_b   1.000
_cell.length_c   1.000
_cell.angle_alpha   90.00
_cell.angle_beta   90.00
_cell.angle_gamma   90.00
#
_symmetry.space_group_name_H-M   'P 1'
#
loop_
_entity.id
_entity.type
_entity.pdbx_description
1 polymer ?
#
loop_
_entity_poly.entity_id
_entity_poly.type
_entity_poly.pdbx_seq_one_letter_code
_entity_poly.pdbx_strand_id
1 'polypeptide(L)'
;MSRYLFVQWSDGEKSSSRTITVARPASYTAKDKVQFQLVVKSDYGDPKGSVWYDAGSEARFSVATSVEGPLGIKYVFERWSGDSTATMASVTIVMNGPKTVTAIWRTDYTMTVAIIAVIAVVAIALVVVAMKRREKATAA
;
A
#
# COMPACT_ATOMS: atom_id res chain seq x y z
N MET A 1 0.41 -3.02 -17.06
CA MET A 1 -0.21 -3.20 -18.39
C MET A 1 -0.46 -1.84 -19.05
N SER A 2 -0.64 -1.79 -20.37
CA SER A 2 -1.07 -0.61 -21.14
C SER A 2 -2.44 -0.86 -21.79
N ARG A 3 -3.27 0.17 -21.93
CA ARG A 3 -4.57 0.09 -22.64
C ARG A 3 -4.85 1.37 -23.43
N TYR A 4 -5.66 1.26 -24.47
CA TYR A 4 -6.23 2.40 -25.19
C TYR A 4 -7.63 2.69 -24.67
N LEU A 5 -7.94 3.96 -24.43
CA LEU A 5 -9.29 4.42 -24.11
C LEU A 5 -9.81 5.29 -25.25
N PHE A 6 -10.89 4.84 -25.88
CA PHE A 6 -11.59 5.61 -26.90
C PHE A 6 -12.07 6.95 -26.33
N VAL A 7 -11.76 8.04 -27.01
CA VAL A 7 -12.18 9.39 -26.62
C VAL A 7 -13.30 9.88 -27.52
N GLN A 8 -13.07 9.89 -28.83
CA GLN A 8 -14.03 10.36 -29.82
C GLN A 8 -13.60 9.99 -31.24
N TRP A 9 -14.51 10.10 -32.18
CA TRP A 9 -14.21 10.07 -33.61
C TRP A 9 -13.68 11.43 -34.11
N SER A 10 -13.04 11.41 -35.28
CA SER A 10 -12.49 12.62 -35.93
C SER A 10 -13.52 13.69 -36.27
N ASP A 11 -14.80 13.30 -36.39
CA ASP A 11 -15.94 14.17 -36.65
C ASP A 11 -16.65 14.65 -35.37
N GLY A 12 -16.10 14.33 -34.18
CA GLY A 12 -16.59 14.79 -32.89
C GLY A 12 -17.58 13.88 -32.19
N GLU A 13 -17.98 12.75 -32.78
CA GLU A 13 -18.86 11.78 -32.12
C GLU A 13 -18.15 11.09 -30.95
N LYS A 14 -18.80 11.04 -29.78
CA LYS A 14 -18.22 10.50 -28.55
C LYS A 14 -18.66 9.06 -28.26
N SER A 15 -19.67 8.57 -28.98
CA SER A 15 -20.12 7.20 -28.88
C SER A 15 -19.12 6.27 -29.56
N SER A 16 -18.66 5.26 -28.83
CA SER A 16 -17.76 4.23 -29.35
C SER A 16 -18.43 3.30 -30.38
N SER A 17 -19.75 3.35 -30.48
CA SER A 17 -20.55 2.64 -31.47
C SER A 17 -21.57 3.57 -32.12
N ARG A 18 -21.74 3.47 -33.44
CA ARG A 18 -22.72 4.25 -34.21
C ARG A 18 -23.01 3.61 -35.56
N THR A 19 -24.16 3.97 -36.13
CA THR A 19 -24.55 3.62 -37.50
C THR A 19 -24.39 4.83 -38.41
N ILE A 20 -23.81 4.64 -39.60
CA ILE A 20 -23.58 5.71 -40.58
C ILE A 20 -24.21 5.28 -41.92
N THR A 21 -24.96 6.18 -42.54
CA THR A 21 -25.42 6.01 -43.93
C THR A 21 -24.39 6.59 -44.88
N VAL A 22 -23.76 5.74 -45.71
CA VAL A 22 -22.69 6.16 -46.62
C VAL A 22 -23.28 6.71 -47.91
N ALA A 23 -23.46 8.03 -47.99
CA ALA A 23 -23.96 8.72 -49.20
C ALA A 23 -22.84 9.20 -50.14
N ARG A 24 -21.63 9.41 -49.61
CA ARG A 24 -20.42 9.89 -50.30
C ARG A 24 -19.17 9.32 -49.61
N PRO A 25 -17.99 9.33 -50.26
CA PRO A 25 -16.74 8.97 -49.60
C PRO A 25 -16.51 9.81 -48.34
N ALA A 26 -16.24 9.14 -47.21
CA ALA A 26 -15.98 9.77 -45.91
C ALA A 26 -14.90 8.98 -45.16
N SER A 27 -14.13 9.66 -44.31
CA SER A 27 -13.11 9.06 -43.46
C SER A 27 -13.40 9.37 -42.00
N TYR A 28 -13.36 8.34 -41.16
CA TYR A 28 -13.57 8.44 -39.72
C TYR A 28 -12.41 7.78 -38.99
N THR A 29 -11.69 8.56 -38.20
CA THR A 29 -10.56 8.08 -37.41
C THR A 29 -10.93 8.09 -35.94
N ALA A 30 -10.74 6.97 -35.24
CA ALA A 30 -10.86 6.92 -33.79
C ALA A 30 -9.69 7.68 -33.15
N LYS A 31 -10.00 8.57 -32.21
CA LYS A 31 -9.01 9.24 -31.36
C LYS A 31 -9.04 8.55 -30.01
N ASP A 32 -7.93 7.91 -29.68
CA ASP A 32 -7.74 7.18 -28.43
C ASP A 32 -6.69 7.87 -27.56
N LYS A 33 -6.75 7.63 -26.24
CA LYS A 33 -5.66 7.95 -25.32
C LYS A 33 -5.02 6.68 -24.76
N VAL A 34 -3.72 6.74 -24.54
CA VAL A 34 -2.97 5.66 -23.88
C VAL A 34 -3.12 5.81 -22.37
N GLN A 35 -3.41 4.70 -21.69
CA GLN A 35 -3.37 4.61 -20.23
C GLN A 35 -2.40 3.52 -19.78
N PHE A 36 -1.71 3.76 -18.67
CA PHE A 36 -0.84 2.82 -18.01
C PHE A 36 -1.36 2.47 -16.62
N GLN A 37 -1.21 1.21 -16.24
CA GLN A 37 -1.59 0.74 -14.91
C GLN A 37 -0.46 0.98 -13.92
N LEU A 38 -0.79 1.56 -12.76
CA LEU A 38 0.03 1.54 -11.56
C LEU A 38 -0.42 0.37 -10.68
N VAL A 39 0.54 -0.42 -10.19
CA VAL A 39 0.31 -1.49 -9.23
C VAL A 39 1.08 -1.17 -7.96
N VAL A 40 0.36 -1.01 -6.86
CA VAL A 40 0.91 -0.73 -5.53
C VAL A 40 0.75 -1.98 -4.68
N LYS A 41 1.88 -2.57 -4.26
CA LYS A 41 1.93 -3.77 -3.42
C LYS A 41 2.38 -3.42 -2.01
N SER A 42 1.77 -4.02 -1.01
CA SER A 42 2.18 -3.88 0.38
C SER A 42 1.63 -5.01 1.24
N ASP A 43 2.44 -5.53 2.15
CA ASP A 43 2.02 -6.55 3.12
C ASP A 43 1.18 -5.94 4.26
N TYR A 44 1.38 -4.65 4.55
CA TYR A 44 0.68 -3.90 5.60
C TYR A 44 0.17 -2.55 5.07
N GLY A 45 -0.67 -1.87 5.85
CA GLY A 45 -0.90 -0.43 5.69
C GLY A 45 -1.80 -0.01 4.53
N ASP A 46 -2.59 -0.94 3.97
CA ASP A 46 -3.66 -0.69 2.98
C ASP A 46 -3.23 0.20 1.80
N PRO A 47 -2.50 -0.36 0.81
CA PRO A 47 -1.92 0.41 -0.28
C PRO A 47 -2.98 1.07 -1.17
N LYS A 48 -2.76 2.36 -1.50
CA LYS A 48 -3.63 3.16 -2.38
C LYS A 48 -2.91 3.55 -3.67
N GLY A 49 -3.68 3.68 -4.76
CA GLY A 49 -3.18 4.14 -6.07
C GLY A 49 -3.10 3.06 -7.15
N SER A 50 -3.55 1.82 -6.87
CA SER A 50 -3.54 0.72 -7.85
C SER A 50 -4.64 0.86 -8.91
N VAL A 51 -4.49 1.78 -9.86
CA VAL A 51 -5.47 2.07 -10.93
C VAL A 51 -4.78 2.39 -12.27
N TRP A 52 -5.59 2.70 -13.28
CA TRP A 52 -5.13 3.15 -14.60
C TRP A 52 -5.05 4.68 -14.65
N TYR A 53 -3.97 5.18 -15.21
CA TYR A 53 -3.67 6.61 -15.36
C TYR A 53 -3.38 6.95 -16.82
N ASP A 54 -3.68 8.17 -17.23
CA ASP A 54 -3.35 8.65 -18.57
C ASP A 54 -1.83 8.72 -18.76
N ALA A 55 -1.35 8.38 -19.95
CA ALA A 55 0.08 8.47 -20.26
C ALA A 55 0.60 9.90 -20.05
N GLY A 56 1.73 10.03 -19.35
CA GLY A 56 2.34 11.31 -18.99
C GLY A 56 1.72 12.00 -17.76
N SER A 57 0.61 11.50 -17.22
CA SER A 57 0.00 12.04 -16.00
C SER A 57 0.78 11.64 -14.73
N GLU A 58 0.57 12.40 -13.64
CA GLU A 58 1.07 12.03 -12.31
C GLU A 58 0.07 11.11 -11.59
N ALA A 59 0.58 9.97 -11.11
CA ALA A 59 -0.15 9.03 -10.29
C ALA A 59 0.29 9.14 -8.83
N ARG A 60 -0.66 9.35 -7.92
CA ARG A 60 -0.40 9.34 -6.47
C ARG A 60 -0.62 7.95 -5.90
N PHE A 61 0.32 7.50 -5.09
CA PHE A 61 0.23 6.25 -4.32
C PHE A 61 0.63 6.47 -2.87
N SER A 62 0.09 5.62 -1.98
CA SER A 62 0.41 5.71 -0.55
C SER A 62 0.17 4.42 0.23
N VAL A 63 0.79 4.33 1.41
CA VAL A 63 0.42 3.39 2.50
C VAL A 63 0.39 4.14 3.84
N ALA A 64 -0.16 3.51 4.89
CA ALA A 64 -0.05 4.03 6.25
C ALA A 64 1.43 4.11 6.72
N THR A 65 1.82 5.12 7.49
CA THR A 65 3.22 5.22 7.97
C THR A 65 3.58 4.13 8.99
N SER A 66 2.59 3.59 9.70
CA SER A 66 2.76 2.45 10.59
C SER A 66 1.48 1.65 10.75
N VAL A 67 1.60 0.38 11.08
CA VAL A 67 0.50 -0.52 11.41
C VAL A 67 0.82 -1.27 12.70
N GLU A 68 -0.13 -1.29 13.62
CA GLU A 68 0.00 -2.06 14.85
C GLU A 68 -0.22 -3.56 14.56
N GLY A 69 0.70 -4.37 15.07
CA GLY A 69 0.69 -5.82 15.00
C GLY A 69 0.35 -6.47 16.35
N PRO A 70 0.35 -7.81 16.41
CA PRO A 70 0.06 -8.53 17.65
C PRO A 70 1.17 -8.34 18.69
N LEU A 71 0.82 -8.47 19.98
CA LEU A 71 1.77 -8.50 21.10
C LEU A 71 2.72 -7.29 21.16
N GLY A 72 2.24 -6.10 20.79
CA GLY A 72 3.03 -4.87 20.79
C GLY A 72 4.06 -4.77 19.66
N ILE A 73 3.99 -5.65 18.65
CA ILE A 73 4.76 -5.49 17.43
C ILE A 73 4.21 -4.31 16.65
N LYS A 74 5.07 -3.49 16.05
CA LYS A 74 4.67 -2.41 15.15
C LYS A 74 5.40 -2.51 13.82
N TYR A 75 4.69 -2.47 12.72
CA TYR A 75 5.28 -2.40 11.38
C TYR A 75 5.40 -0.93 10.98
N VAL A 76 6.60 -0.48 10.66
CA VAL A 76 6.90 0.90 10.27
C VAL A 76 7.32 0.93 8.82
N PHE A 77 6.68 1.77 8.03
CA PHE A 77 7.05 1.96 6.63
C PHE A 77 8.48 2.49 6.55
N GLU A 78 9.30 1.86 5.71
CA GLU A 78 10.69 2.24 5.52
C GLU A 78 10.91 3.00 4.21
N ARG A 79 10.47 2.41 3.09
CA ARG A 79 10.64 2.98 1.75
C ARG A 79 9.84 2.21 0.71
N TRP A 80 9.75 2.77 -0.49
CA TRP A 80 9.31 2.06 -1.68
C TRP A 80 10.46 1.33 -2.37
N SER A 81 10.09 0.35 -3.20
CA SER A 81 10.98 -0.36 -4.13
C SER A 81 10.27 -0.61 -5.46
N GLY A 82 11.02 -1.02 -6.49
CA GLY A 82 10.52 -1.19 -7.86
C GLY A 82 10.70 0.11 -8.65
N ASP A 83 9.61 0.64 -9.19
CA ASP A 83 9.63 1.88 -9.97
C ASP A 83 9.80 3.18 -9.15
N SER A 84 9.84 3.09 -7.82
CA SER A 84 10.13 4.21 -6.92
C SER A 84 10.98 3.73 -5.74
N THR A 85 11.89 4.60 -5.26
CA THR A 85 12.74 4.38 -4.09
C THR A 85 12.48 5.41 -2.99
N ALA A 86 11.35 6.11 -3.05
CA ALA A 86 11.01 7.17 -2.12
C ALA A 86 10.83 6.63 -0.68
N THR A 87 11.22 7.45 0.30
CA THR A 87 11.12 7.14 1.74
C THR A 87 9.87 7.74 2.39
N MET A 88 9.10 8.53 1.64
CA MET A 88 7.80 9.03 2.09
C MET A 88 6.71 8.01 1.80
N ALA A 89 5.77 7.86 2.74
CA ALA A 89 4.67 6.91 2.60
C ALA A 89 3.61 7.35 1.58
N SER A 90 3.60 8.62 1.14
CA SER A 90 2.73 9.14 0.07
C SER A 90 3.57 9.88 -0.95
N VAL A 91 3.48 9.47 -2.22
CA VAL A 91 4.39 9.90 -3.30
C VAL A 91 3.62 9.99 -4.61
N THR A 92 4.12 10.80 -5.55
CA THR A 92 3.66 10.85 -6.94
C THR A 92 4.70 10.29 -7.89
N ILE A 93 4.25 9.65 -8.98
CA ILE A 93 5.11 9.14 -10.06
C ILE A 93 4.49 9.47 -11.41
N VAL A 94 5.33 9.86 -12.38
CA VAL A 94 4.89 10.10 -13.76
C VAL A 94 4.66 8.76 -14.48
N MET A 95 3.48 8.61 -15.09
CA MET A 95 3.06 7.41 -15.80
C MET A 95 3.54 7.46 -17.25
N ASN A 96 4.85 7.29 -17.46
CA ASN A 96 5.47 7.15 -18.78
C ASN A 96 5.51 5.70 -19.30
N GLY A 97 4.96 4.77 -18.53
CA GLY A 97 4.84 3.35 -18.81
C GLY A 97 4.07 2.66 -17.68
N PRO A 98 3.80 1.36 -17.77
CA PRO A 98 3.28 0.60 -16.63
C PRO A 98 4.25 0.65 -15.46
N LYS A 99 3.73 0.81 -14.24
CA LYS A 99 4.54 0.96 -13.02
C LYS A 99 4.13 -0.04 -11.96
N THR A 100 5.11 -0.59 -11.25
CA THR A 100 4.90 -1.38 -10.03
C THR A 100 5.78 -0.87 -8.91
N VAL A 101 5.15 -0.53 -7.79
CA VAL A 101 5.84 -0.11 -6.56
C VAL A 101 5.45 -1.02 -5.42
N THR A 102 6.43 -1.37 -4.58
CA THR A 102 6.24 -2.25 -3.42
C THR A 102 6.72 -1.56 -2.16
N ALA A 103 5.87 -1.47 -1.16
CA ALA A 103 6.22 -0.90 0.15
C ALA A 103 7.09 -1.89 0.93
N ILE A 104 8.20 -1.38 1.47
CA ILE A 104 9.12 -2.10 2.34
C ILE A 104 8.91 -1.62 3.77
N TRP A 105 8.85 -2.58 4.69
CA TRP A 105 8.50 -2.36 6.09
C TRP A 105 9.62 -2.87 7.00
N ARG A 106 9.79 -2.21 8.13
CA ARG A 106 10.63 -2.66 9.24
C ARG A 106 9.75 -2.98 10.43
N THR A 107 10.12 -4.03 11.16
CA THR A 107 9.44 -4.41 12.40
C THR A 107 10.09 -3.72 13.60
N ASP A 108 9.27 -3.08 14.42
CA ASP A 108 9.63 -2.46 15.69
C ASP A 108 9.09 -3.33 16.84
N TYR A 109 10.00 -3.78 17.71
CA TYR A 109 9.72 -4.66 18.86
C TYR A 109 9.77 -3.93 20.21
N THR A 110 9.88 -2.60 20.21
CA THR A 110 10.10 -1.81 21.43
C THR A 110 9.03 -2.11 22.49
N MET A 111 7.75 -2.12 22.11
CA MET A 111 6.65 -2.42 23.04
C MET A 111 6.58 -3.89 23.43
N THR A 112 6.86 -4.83 22.52
CA THR A 112 6.95 -6.26 22.84
C THR A 112 8.00 -6.53 23.92
N VAL A 113 9.19 -5.95 23.77
CA VAL A 113 10.27 -6.09 24.76
C VAL A 113 9.86 -5.49 26.10
N ALA A 114 9.22 -4.33 26.11
CA ALA A 114 8.71 -3.70 27.33
C ALA A 114 7.66 -4.58 28.03
N ILE A 115 6.71 -5.17 27.29
CA ILE A 115 5.69 -6.07 27.84
C ILE A 115 6.34 -7.32 28.48
N ILE A 116 7.30 -7.94 27.79
CA ILE A 116 8.02 -9.12 28.30
C ILE A 116 8.78 -8.77 29.59
N ALA A 117 9.45 -7.61 29.62
CA ALA A 117 10.18 -7.15 30.81
C ALA A 117 9.23 -6.97 32.01
N VAL A 118 8.06 -6.37 31.82
CA VAL A 118 7.05 -6.21 32.88
C VAL A 118 6.54 -7.57 33.38
N ILE A 119 6.23 -8.50 32.48
CA ILE A 119 5.78 -9.84 32.85
C ILE A 119 6.86 -10.58 33.66
N ALA A 120 8.13 -10.49 33.25
CA ALA A 120 9.24 -11.12 33.96
C ALA A 120 9.39 -10.55 35.38
N VAL A 121 9.30 -9.23 35.55
CA VAL A 121 9.37 -8.57 36.86
C VAL A 121 8.22 -9.03 37.77
N VAL A 122 7.00 -9.10 37.25
CA VAL A 122 5.82 -9.55 38.02
C VAL A 122 5.96 -11.03 38.40
N ALA A 123 6.41 -11.89 37.49
CA ALA A 123 6.62 -13.31 37.76
C ALA A 123 7.66 -13.52 38.87
N ILE A 124 8.79 -12.80 38.80
CA ILE A 124 9.83 -12.84 39.85
C ILE A 124 9.26 -12.39 41.19
N ALA A 125 8.51 -11.29 41.22
CA ALA A 125 7.89 -10.80 42.45
C ALA A 125 6.91 -11.83 43.05
N LEU A 126 6.09 -12.49 42.23
CA LEU A 126 5.17 -13.54 42.67
C LEU A 126 5.91 -14.76 43.23
N VAL A 127 7.01 -15.19 42.59
CA VAL A 127 7.86 -16.29 43.09
C VAL A 127 8.47 -15.92 44.43
N VAL A 128 9.01 -14.71 44.58
CA VAL A 128 9.56 -14.21 45.86
C VAL A 128 8.49 -14.19 46.95
N VAL A 129 7.27 -13.72 46.65
CA VAL A 129 6.16 -13.71 47.60
C VAL A 129 5.75 -15.13 47.99
N ALA A 130 5.68 -16.07 47.04
CA ALA A 130 5.33 -17.46 47.30
C ALA A 130 6.38 -18.18 48.17
N MET A 131 7.67 -17.95 47.91
CA MET A 131 8.76 -18.48 48.74
C MET A 131 8.67 -17.95 50.17
N LYS A 132 8.51 -16.64 50.35
CA LYS A 132 8.32 -16.02 51.68
C LYS A 132 7.08 -16.55 52.42
N ARG A 133 6.00 -16.88 51.71
CA ARG A 133 4.81 -17.48 52.31
C ARG A 133 5.05 -18.93 52.75
N ARG A 134 5.80 -19.71 51.97
CA ARG A 134 6.17 -21.11 52.31
C ARG A 134 7.08 -21.16 53.53
N GLU A 135 8.11 -20.32 53.60
CA GLU A 135 9.02 -20.23 54.76
C GLU A 135 8.25 -19.96 56.06
N LYS A 136 7.32 -18.99 56.03
CA LYS A 136 6.47 -18.69 57.19
C LYS A 136 5.54 -19.83 57.59
N ALA A 137 5.04 -20.60 56.62
CA ALA A 137 4.14 -21.73 56.89
C ALA A 137 4.86 -22.97 57.44
N THR A 138 6.15 -23.16 57.12
CA THR A 138 6.97 -24.24 57.70
C THR A 138 7.51 -23.89 59.09
N ALA A 139 7.57 -22.61 59.45
CA ALA A 139 8.06 -22.13 60.74
C ALA A 139 6.98 -22.02 61.84
N ALA A 140 5.72 -22.36 61.54
CA ALA A 140 4.57 -22.36 62.47
C ALA A 140 4.10 -23.80 62.73
#